data_AF-A0A2E7XAB5-F1
#
_entry.id   AF-A0A2E7XAB5-F1
#
_cell.length_a   1.000
_cell.length_b   1.000
_cell.length_c   1.000
_cell.angle_alpha   90.00
_cell.angle_beta   90.00
_cell.angle_gamma   90.00
#
_symmetry.space_group_name_H-M   'P 1'
#
loop_
_entity.id
_entity.type
_entity.pdbx_description
1 polymer ?
#
loop_
_entity_poly.entity_id
_entity_poly.type
_entity_poly.pdbx_seq_one_letter_code
_entity_poly.pdbx_strand_id
1 'polypeptide(L)'
;MTLRRRLVVALAVFALFAGLLASPAVAQEESTTDENGCTVTNNDDGSQSGSCPDNTSWYVGTDGLRTDTVRDDATGCSTETRSDGVQSGSCDNGSSWEIDSEGRRSDTVRDDATGCTTRTNSDGSQSGWCDNGSSWEIDSEGRRSDTVRDDDGCSVTTSSDGSQNARCDDGTSWETDSDGNRTSEETRDESGCSTRTNMDGSESGWCDDGSSWNIDSEGRRSDTVRDDDGCSVTTNS
;
A
#
# COMPACT_ATOMS: atom_id res chain seq x y z
N MET A 1 -59.88 -50.63 -11.48
CA MET A 1 -58.88 -51.65 -11.12
C MET A 1 -58.21 -51.20 -9.81
N THR A 2 -58.83 -51.34 -8.64
CA THR A 2 -58.69 -52.49 -7.70
C THR A 2 -57.28 -53.05 -7.57
N LEU A 3 -56.53 -52.67 -6.51
CA LEU A 3 -56.29 -53.54 -5.35
C LEU A 3 -55.57 -52.78 -4.22
N ARG A 4 -56.16 -52.80 -3.02
CA ARG A 4 -55.46 -52.60 -1.74
C ARG A 4 -54.64 -53.84 -1.42
N ARG A 5 -53.44 -53.69 -0.84
CA ARG A 5 -52.90 -54.67 0.12
C ARG A 5 -52.18 -53.96 1.27
N ARG A 6 -52.74 -54.13 2.46
CA ARG A 6 -52.11 -53.99 3.78
C ARG A 6 -51.53 -55.35 4.17
N LEU A 7 -50.46 -55.35 5.00
CA LEU A 7 -49.98 -56.34 6.00
C LEU A 7 -48.45 -56.54 5.87
N VAL A 8 -47.63 -56.74 6.91
CA VAL A 8 -47.72 -56.67 8.38
C VAL A 8 -46.26 -56.81 8.88
N VAL A 9 -45.88 -55.92 9.80
CA VAL A 9 -45.06 -56.15 11.02
C VAL A 9 -43.83 -57.07 10.91
N ALA A 10 -42.65 -56.47 11.09
CA ALA A 10 -41.57 -57.10 11.85
C ALA A 10 -41.22 -56.16 13.02
N LEU A 11 -41.62 -56.59 14.21
CA LEU A 11 -41.25 -56.04 15.50
C LEU A 11 -39.80 -56.48 15.75
N ALA A 12 -38.86 -55.53 15.88
CA ALA A 12 -37.58 -55.78 16.52
C ALA A 12 -37.27 -54.63 17.46
N VAL A 13 -37.09 -55.02 18.72
CA VAL A 13 -37.01 -54.24 19.95
C VAL A 13 -35.55 -53.81 20.17
N PHE A 14 -35.39 -52.54 20.56
CA PHE A 14 -34.27 -51.95 21.31
C PHE A 14 -32.84 -52.07 20.77
N ALA A 15 -32.30 -50.93 20.34
CA ALA A 15 -31.03 -50.45 20.88
C ALA A 15 -31.07 -48.91 20.93
N LEU A 16 -31.05 -48.38 22.16
CA LEU A 16 -30.74 -46.99 22.45
C LEU A 16 -29.41 -46.63 21.77
N PHE A 17 -29.45 -45.68 20.84
CA PHE A 17 -28.35 -44.74 20.66
C PHE A 17 -28.99 -43.37 20.44
N ALA A 18 -29.11 -42.62 21.54
CA ALA A 18 -29.24 -41.18 21.51
C ALA A 18 -27.92 -40.61 20.96
N GLY A 19 -27.78 -40.64 19.64
CA GLY A 19 -26.78 -39.86 18.93
C GLY A 19 -27.34 -38.45 18.81
N LEU A 20 -26.90 -37.56 19.71
CA LEU A 20 -26.95 -36.11 19.52
C LEU A 20 -26.34 -35.81 18.14
N LEU A 21 -27.19 -35.68 17.11
CA LEU A 21 -26.84 -34.88 15.95
C LEU A 21 -27.14 -33.45 16.38
N ALA A 22 -26.17 -32.85 17.07
CA ALA A 22 -26.05 -31.42 17.10
C ALA A 22 -25.95 -30.99 15.64
N SER A 23 -27.02 -30.38 15.12
CA SER A 23 -26.91 -29.52 13.95
C SER A 23 -25.71 -28.60 14.18
N PRO A 24 -24.81 -28.40 13.20
CA PRO A 24 -23.85 -27.32 13.34
C PRO A 24 -24.69 -26.05 13.55
N ALA A 25 -24.48 -25.40 14.68
CA ALA A 25 -25.04 -24.09 14.93
C ALA A 25 -24.64 -23.24 13.71
N VAL A 26 -25.65 -22.86 12.93
CA VAL A 26 -25.49 -21.80 11.95
C VAL A 26 -25.14 -20.59 12.80
N ALA A 27 -23.87 -20.18 12.77
CA ALA A 27 -23.41 -18.98 13.45
C ALA A 27 -24.27 -17.83 12.92
N GLN A 28 -24.96 -17.14 13.83
CA GLN A 28 -25.90 -16.08 13.49
C GLN A 28 -25.20 -14.77 13.76
N GLU A 29 -24.96 -14.00 12.69
CA GLU A 29 -24.71 -12.57 12.79
C GLU A 29 -25.90 -11.94 13.54
N GLU A 30 -25.68 -11.54 14.80
CA GLU A 30 -26.74 -10.98 15.63
C GLU A 30 -26.72 -9.45 15.50
N SER A 31 -27.67 -8.93 14.75
CA SER A 31 -27.94 -7.49 14.66
C SER A 31 -29.09 -7.11 15.58
N THR A 32 -28.89 -6.12 16.44
CA THR A 32 -29.93 -5.57 17.34
C THR A 32 -30.04 -4.06 17.17
N THR A 33 -31.16 -3.48 17.57
CA THR A 33 -31.31 -2.02 17.64
C THR A 33 -31.31 -1.60 19.10
N ASP A 34 -30.48 -0.62 19.45
CA ASP A 34 -30.39 -0.10 20.81
C ASP A 34 -31.47 0.96 21.12
N GLU A 35 -31.45 1.49 22.34
CA GLU A 35 -32.41 2.51 22.81
C GLU A 35 -32.31 3.86 22.07
N ASN A 36 -31.18 4.12 21.41
CA ASN A 36 -30.93 5.32 20.63
C ASN A 36 -31.30 5.13 19.15
N GLY A 37 -31.78 3.94 18.77
CA GLY A 37 -32.12 3.60 17.39
C GLY A 37 -30.91 3.23 16.54
N CYS A 38 -29.75 3.00 17.15
CA CYS A 38 -28.56 2.53 16.43
C CYS A 38 -28.66 1.03 16.19
N THR A 39 -28.30 0.61 14.98
CA THR A 39 -28.15 -0.81 14.64
C THR A 39 -26.78 -1.27 15.10
N VAL A 40 -26.72 -2.27 15.97
CA VAL A 40 -25.50 -2.89 16.50
C VAL A 40 -25.38 -4.29 15.95
N THR A 41 -24.24 -4.61 15.34
CA THR A 41 -23.92 -5.93 14.78
C THR A 41 -22.76 -6.54 15.53
N ASN A 42 -22.96 -7.75 16.06
CA ASN A 42 -21.88 -8.57 16.62
C ASN A 42 -21.45 -9.59 15.58
N ASN A 43 -20.18 -9.55 15.20
CA ASN A 43 -19.63 -10.41 14.17
C ASN A 43 -19.09 -11.72 14.78
N ASP A 44 -19.06 -12.78 13.99
CA ASP A 44 -18.61 -14.11 14.44
C ASP A 44 -17.12 -14.16 14.84
N ASP A 45 -16.32 -13.23 14.32
CA ASP A 45 -14.90 -13.09 14.66
C ASP A 45 -14.67 -12.44 16.03
N GLY A 46 -15.73 -11.96 16.69
CA GLY A 46 -15.69 -11.25 17.96
C GLY A 46 -15.55 -9.73 17.83
N SER A 47 -15.51 -9.19 16.62
CA SER A 47 -15.62 -7.75 16.37
C SER A 47 -17.07 -7.28 16.50
N GLN A 48 -17.24 -5.97 16.67
CA GLN A 48 -18.55 -5.36 16.84
C GLN A 48 -18.63 -4.06 16.05
N SER A 49 -19.78 -3.76 15.48
CA SER A 49 -20.02 -2.48 14.81
C SER A 49 -21.37 -1.89 15.19
N GLY A 50 -21.52 -0.58 15.05
CA GLY A 50 -22.80 0.08 15.18
C GLY A 50 -22.97 1.23 14.20
N SER A 51 -24.21 1.46 13.74
CA SER A 51 -24.58 2.55 12.85
C SER A 51 -25.84 3.23 13.38
N CYS A 52 -25.77 4.54 13.56
CA CYS A 52 -26.84 5.34 14.15
C CYS A 52 -27.54 6.23 13.09
N PRO A 53 -28.80 6.64 13.32
CA PRO A 53 -29.52 7.54 12.41
C PRO A 53 -28.99 8.98 12.35
N ASP A 54 -28.12 9.37 13.29
CA ASP A 54 -27.51 10.70 13.39
C ASP A 54 -26.18 10.80 12.61
N ASN A 55 -25.95 9.88 11.67
CA ASN A 55 -24.73 9.77 10.88
C ASN A 55 -23.46 9.46 11.69
N THR A 56 -23.62 8.94 12.90
CA THR A 56 -22.52 8.35 13.66
C THR A 56 -22.48 6.83 13.46
N SER A 57 -21.26 6.28 13.42
CA SER A 57 -21.03 4.85 13.40
C SER A 57 -19.79 4.52 14.20
N TRP A 58 -19.61 3.25 14.55
CA TRP A 58 -18.42 2.81 15.24
C TRP A 58 -18.10 1.36 14.92
N TYR A 59 -16.84 1.00 15.14
CA TYR A 59 -16.31 -0.34 14.96
C TYR A 59 -15.34 -0.66 16.09
N VAL A 60 -15.41 -1.86 16.63
CA VAL A 60 -14.47 -2.41 17.61
C VAL A 60 -13.89 -3.69 17.01
N GLY A 61 -12.59 -3.68 16.73
CA GLY A 61 -11.88 -4.84 16.21
C GLY A 61 -11.67 -5.92 17.27
N THR A 62 -11.23 -7.10 16.84
CA THR A 62 -10.88 -8.22 17.74
C THR A 62 -9.67 -7.92 18.63
N ASP A 63 -8.88 -6.93 18.24
CA ASP A 63 -7.77 -6.35 19.01
C ASP A 63 -8.25 -5.37 20.10
N GLY A 64 -9.56 -5.09 20.16
CA GLY A 64 -10.18 -4.14 21.09
C GLY A 64 -10.03 -2.68 20.66
N LEU A 65 -9.43 -2.41 19.49
CA LEU A 65 -9.31 -1.04 18.99
C LEU A 65 -10.68 -0.56 18.53
N ARG A 66 -11.11 0.58 19.10
CA ARG A 66 -12.36 1.23 18.71
C ARG A 66 -12.09 2.35 17.71
N THR A 67 -12.91 2.43 16.69
CA THR A 67 -12.99 3.53 15.73
C THR A 67 -14.41 4.10 15.78
N ASP A 68 -14.54 5.39 16.03
CA ASP A 68 -15.78 6.14 15.96
C ASP A 68 -15.75 7.03 14.72
N THR A 69 -16.78 6.98 13.89
CA THR A 69 -16.91 7.76 12.66
C THR A 69 -18.13 8.66 12.74
N VAL A 70 -17.97 9.93 12.40
CA VAL A 70 -19.05 10.92 12.32
C VAL A 70 -19.08 11.48 10.92
N ARG A 71 -20.21 11.37 10.23
CA ARG A 71 -20.42 11.95 8.90
C ARG A 71 -21.27 13.21 9.00
N ASP A 72 -20.76 14.31 8.48
CA ASP A 72 -21.48 15.56 8.30
C ASP A 72 -21.92 15.67 6.84
N ASP A 73 -23.21 15.44 6.59
CA ASP A 73 -23.81 15.52 5.25
C ASP A 73 -23.84 16.95 4.70
N ALA A 74 -23.79 17.98 5.54
CA ALA A 74 -23.82 19.37 5.08
C ALA A 74 -22.48 19.78 4.47
N THR A 75 -21.37 19.26 5.01
CA THR A 75 -20.02 19.49 4.48
C THR A 75 -19.55 18.36 3.54
N GLY A 76 -20.21 17.20 3.57
CA GLY A 76 -19.76 16.01 2.85
C GLY A 76 -18.51 15.38 3.44
N CYS A 77 -18.22 15.64 4.72
CA CYS A 77 -17.01 15.20 5.39
C CYS A 77 -17.31 14.15 6.45
N SER A 78 -16.49 13.11 6.52
CA SER A 78 -16.43 12.17 7.64
C SER A 78 -15.20 12.42 8.49
N THR A 79 -15.34 12.29 9.80
CA THR A 79 -14.23 12.28 10.77
C THR A 79 -14.20 10.93 11.48
N GLU A 80 -13.03 10.34 11.57
CA GLU A 80 -12.78 9.10 12.30
C GLU A 80 -11.88 9.40 13.51
N THR A 81 -12.20 8.79 14.64
CA THR A 81 -11.42 8.87 15.88
C THR A 81 -11.17 7.47 16.38
N ARG A 82 -9.90 7.10 16.54
CA ARG A 82 -9.47 5.80 17.01
C ARG A 82 -9.08 5.88 18.48
N SER A 83 -9.32 4.81 19.22
CA SER A 83 -9.03 4.75 20.66
C SER A 83 -7.54 4.76 21.01
N ASP A 84 -6.66 4.54 20.02
CA ASP A 84 -5.20 4.66 20.13
C ASP A 84 -4.69 6.11 20.00
N GLY A 85 -5.59 7.07 19.74
CA GLY A 85 -5.28 8.49 19.61
C GLY A 85 -5.17 8.98 18.17
N VAL A 86 -5.19 8.09 17.17
CA VAL A 86 -5.18 8.48 15.76
C VAL A 86 -6.54 9.07 15.37
N GLN A 87 -6.53 10.14 14.59
CA GLN A 87 -7.73 10.75 14.03
C GLN A 87 -7.54 11.03 12.55
N SER A 88 -8.61 10.98 11.79
CA SER A 88 -8.59 11.35 10.37
C SER A 88 -9.89 12.01 9.98
N GLY A 89 -9.87 12.75 8.88
CA GLY A 89 -11.09 13.20 8.23
C GLY A 89 -10.94 13.16 6.73
N SER A 90 -12.04 12.89 6.03
CA SER A 90 -12.09 12.78 4.57
C SER A 90 -13.37 13.42 4.06
N CYS A 91 -13.27 14.20 2.99
CA CYS A 91 -14.38 14.94 2.40
C CYS A 91 -14.63 14.53 0.95
N ASP A 92 -15.86 14.69 0.48
CA ASP A 92 -16.27 14.32 -0.88
C ASP A 92 -15.53 15.10 -1.99
N ASN A 93 -14.95 16.27 -1.66
CA ASN A 93 -14.11 17.06 -2.56
C ASN A 93 -12.65 16.54 -2.65
N GLY A 94 -12.35 15.38 -2.06
CA GLY A 94 -11.01 14.78 -2.03
C GLY A 94 -10.05 15.39 -1.02
N SER A 95 -10.48 16.38 -0.23
CA SER A 95 -9.66 16.88 0.89
C SER A 95 -9.71 15.89 2.06
N SER A 96 -8.59 15.71 2.73
CA SER A 96 -8.49 14.86 3.91
C SER A 96 -7.44 15.38 4.88
N TRP A 97 -7.44 14.85 6.10
CA TRP A 97 -6.42 15.11 7.09
C TRP A 97 -6.24 13.90 7.99
N GLU A 98 -5.09 13.83 8.63
CA GLU A 98 -4.74 12.79 9.59
C GLU A 98 -3.98 13.41 10.76
N ILE A 99 -4.22 12.93 11.97
CA ILE A 99 -3.44 13.19 13.17
C ILE A 99 -2.98 11.82 13.67
N ASP A 100 -1.67 11.60 13.72
CA ASP A 100 -1.12 10.35 14.23
C ASP A 100 -1.18 10.26 15.76
N SER A 101 -0.75 9.13 16.33
CA SER A 101 -0.74 8.90 17.78
C SER A 101 0.20 9.84 18.56
N GLU A 102 1.12 10.52 17.87
CA GLU A 102 2.03 11.52 18.45
C GLU A 102 1.43 12.94 18.37
N GLY A 103 0.26 13.09 17.75
CA GLY A 103 -0.41 14.37 17.54
C GLY A 103 0.11 15.13 16.33
N ARG A 104 0.90 14.52 15.46
CA ARG A 104 1.39 15.16 14.22
C ARG A 104 0.30 15.13 13.17
N ARG A 105 -0.05 16.31 12.67
CA ARG A 105 -1.07 16.50 11.65
C ARG A 105 -0.48 16.47 10.24
N SER A 106 -1.19 15.83 9.31
CA SER A 106 -1.02 16.06 7.88
C SER A 106 -2.35 16.39 7.22
N ASP A 107 -2.31 17.25 6.21
CA ASP A 107 -3.48 17.72 5.45
C ASP A 107 -3.26 17.40 3.97
N THR A 108 -4.28 16.88 3.31
CA THR A 108 -4.29 16.60 1.87
C THR A 108 -5.40 17.39 1.22
N VAL A 109 -5.10 18.08 0.12
CA VAL A 109 -6.06 18.89 -0.63
C VAL A 109 -5.96 18.54 -2.09
N ARG A 110 -7.12 18.28 -2.71
CA ARG A 110 -7.26 18.11 -4.15
C ARG A 110 -7.63 19.44 -4.80
N ASP A 111 -6.91 19.80 -5.86
CA ASP A 111 -7.24 20.91 -6.75
C ASP A 111 -7.69 20.34 -8.10
N ASP A 112 -9.01 20.33 -8.31
CA ASP A 112 -9.62 19.83 -9.55
C ASP A 112 -9.29 20.68 -10.78
N ALA A 113 -8.93 21.96 -10.60
CA ALA A 113 -8.61 22.84 -11.73
C ALA A 113 -7.23 22.51 -12.33
N THR A 114 -6.27 22.15 -11.47
CA THR A 114 -4.93 21.73 -11.90
C THR A 114 -4.82 20.21 -12.07
N GLY A 115 -5.76 19.45 -11.51
CA GLY A 115 -5.67 17.98 -11.46
C GLY A 115 -4.57 17.50 -10.53
N CYS A 116 -4.21 18.31 -9.53
CA CYS A 116 -3.12 18.03 -8.60
C CYS A 116 -3.65 17.85 -7.18
N THR A 117 -3.03 16.94 -6.44
CA THR A 117 -3.25 16.74 -5.02
C THR A 117 -2.01 17.17 -4.27
N THR A 118 -2.17 17.90 -3.17
CA THR A 118 -1.07 18.37 -2.30
C THR A 118 -1.23 17.79 -0.91
N ARG A 119 -0.14 17.29 -0.32
CA ARG A 119 -0.06 16.91 1.08
C ARG A 119 0.89 17.86 1.82
N THR A 120 0.49 18.30 3.00
CA THR A 120 1.32 19.09 3.93
C THR A 120 1.45 18.33 5.24
N ASN A 121 2.67 18.21 5.75
CA ASN A 121 2.95 17.53 7.01
C ASN A 121 3.25 18.52 8.14
N SER A 122 3.18 18.05 9.38
CA SER A 122 3.38 18.87 10.58
C SER A 122 4.78 19.48 10.70
N ASP A 123 5.79 18.87 10.07
CA ASP A 123 7.17 19.35 10.05
C ASP A 123 7.41 20.44 8.99
N GLY A 124 6.36 20.83 8.25
CA GLY A 124 6.42 21.81 7.18
C GLY A 124 6.75 21.24 5.80
N SER A 125 7.12 19.96 5.71
CA SER A 125 7.32 19.30 4.41
C SER A 125 6.01 19.21 3.63
N GLN A 126 6.13 19.25 2.31
CA GLN A 126 5.00 19.21 1.38
C GLN A 126 5.32 18.31 0.20
N SER A 127 4.31 17.67 -0.35
CA SER A 127 4.44 16.98 -1.63
C SER A 127 3.17 17.17 -2.45
N GLY A 128 3.28 17.00 -3.76
CA GLY A 128 2.13 16.99 -4.63
C GLY A 128 2.29 16.05 -5.81
N TRP A 129 1.16 15.54 -6.29
CA TRP A 129 1.08 14.62 -7.42
C TRP A 129 -0.12 14.98 -8.29
N CYS A 130 0.06 14.93 -9.60
CA CYS A 130 -0.91 15.38 -10.58
C CYS A 130 -1.31 14.26 -11.54
N ASP A 131 -2.49 14.38 -12.16
CA ASP A 131 -3.05 13.36 -13.04
C ASP A 131 -2.22 13.11 -14.30
N ASN A 132 -1.41 14.10 -14.71
CA ASN A 132 -0.46 13.97 -15.82
C ASN A 132 0.81 13.18 -15.46
N GLY A 133 0.91 12.65 -14.23
CA GLY A 133 2.07 11.90 -13.74
C GLY A 133 3.20 12.76 -13.20
N SER A 134 3.08 14.09 -13.23
CA SER A 134 4.06 14.96 -12.56
C SER A 134 3.87 14.95 -11.05
N SER A 135 4.96 15.14 -10.32
CA SER A 135 4.96 15.27 -8.87
C SER A 135 6.05 16.22 -8.40
N TRP A 136 5.98 16.62 -7.15
CA TRP A 136 7.00 17.45 -6.52
C TRP A 136 7.03 17.20 -5.03
N GLU A 137 8.15 17.53 -4.42
CA GLU A 137 8.39 17.40 -2.98
C GLU A 137 9.15 18.62 -2.50
N ILE A 138 8.83 19.11 -1.30
CA ILE A 138 9.54 20.14 -0.56
C ILE A 138 9.82 19.54 0.81
N ASP A 139 11.08 19.37 1.18
CA ASP A 139 11.43 18.89 2.50
C ASP A 139 11.21 19.96 3.59
N SER A 140 11.39 19.59 4.86
CA SER A 140 11.22 20.50 5.99
C SER A 140 12.25 21.65 6.03
N GLU A 141 13.32 21.57 5.23
CA GLU A 141 14.32 22.62 5.06
C GLU A 141 13.99 23.55 3.88
N GLY A 142 12.92 23.25 3.12
CA GLY A 142 12.48 24.01 1.97
C GLY A 142 13.17 23.65 0.66
N ARG A 143 13.94 22.54 0.61
CA ARG A 143 14.55 22.05 -0.64
C ARG A 143 13.49 21.36 -1.47
N ARG A 144 13.34 21.84 -2.72
CA ARG A 144 12.35 21.33 -3.66
C ARG A 144 12.96 20.34 -4.64
N SER A 145 12.24 19.26 -4.91
CA SER A 145 12.48 18.39 -6.06
C SER A 145 11.21 18.27 -6.90
N ASP A 146 11.37 18.21 -8.22
CA ASP A 146 10.26 18.13 -9.17
C ASP A 146 10.46 16.89 -10.06
N THR A 147 9.42 16.09 -10.22
CA THR A 147 9.42 14.93 -11.13
C THR A 147 8.45 15.19 -12.27
N VAL A 148 8.95 15.05 -13.49
CA VAL A 148 8.14 15.14 -14.71
C VAL A 148 8.30 13.88 -15.52
N ARG A 149 7.24 13.53 -16.25
CA ARG A 149 7.28 12.47 -17.24
C ARG A 149 7.58 13.08 -18.60
N ASP A 150 8.62 12.61 -19.27
CA ASP A 150 8.96 13.04 -20.62
C ASP A 150 8.26 12.19 -21.68
N ASP A 151 8.40 12.63 -22.94
CA ASP A 151 7.78 11.99 -24.10
C ASP A 151 8.41 10.62 -24.43
N ASP A 152 9.60 10.34 -23.91
CA ASP A 152 10.32 9.07 -24.12
C ASP A 152 9.91 8.00 -23.08
N GLY A 153 8.99 8.33 -22.16
CA GLY A 153 8.52 7.40 -21.13
C GLY A 153 9.45 7.33 -19.93
N CYS A 154 10.26 8.37 -19.70
CA CYS A 154 11.10 8.50 -18.52
C CYS A 154 10.46 9.45 -17.51
N SER A 155 10.56 9.09 -16.24
CA SER A 155 10.29 9.98 -15.12
C SER A 155 11.61 10.62 -14.68
N VAL A 156 11.73 11.92 -14.85
CA VAL A 156 12.93 12.71 -14.54
C VAL A 156 12.66 13.54 -13.30
N THR A 157 13.38 13.24 -12.22
CA THR A 157 13.40 14.02 -10.99
C THR A 157 14.55 15.00 -11.03
N THR A 158 14.27 16.30 -10.87
CA THR A 158 15.26 17.36 -10.68
C THR A 158 15.28 17.78 -9.22
N SER A 159 16.46 17.69 -8.60
CA SER A 159 16.70 18.06 -7.20
C SER A 159 16.91 19.56 -7.04
N SER A 160 16.88 20.03 -5.79
CA SER A 160 17.06 21.46 -5.46
C SER A 160 18.41 22.04 -5.87
N ASP A 161 19.44 21.19 -5.97
CA ASP A 161 20.79 21.58 -6.40
C ASP A 161 20.95 21.57 -7.93
N GLY A 162 19.90 21.19 -8.67
CA GLY A 162 19.91 21.07 -10.12
C GLY A 162 20.36 19.71 -10.65
N SER A 163 20.82 18.79 -9.79
CA SER A 163 21.08 17.40 -10.18
C SER A 163 19.79 16.72 -10.64
N GLN A 164 19.92 15.70 -11.49
CA GLN A 164 18.76 14.98 -12.00
C GLN A 164 18.97 13.46 -11.92
N ASN A 165 17.87 12.74 -11.73
CA ASN A 165 17.80 11.30 -11.87
C ASN A 165 16.61 10.96 -12.75
N ALA A 166 16.82 10.10 -13.74
CA ALA A 166 15.75 9.64 -14.61
C ALA A 166 15.57 8.13 -14.51
N ARG A 167 14.33 7.67 -14.61
CA ARG A 167 13.97 6.25 -14.70
C ARG A 167 12.97 6.05 -15.83
N CYS A 168 13.27 5.15 -16.76
CA CYS A 168 12.52 4.93 -17.98
C CYS A 168 11.79 3.59 -17.97
N ASP A 169 10.71 3.49 -18.74
CA ASP A 169 9.90 2.27 -18.84
C ASP A 169 10.65 1.09 -19.46
N ASP A 170 11.66 1.37 -20.29
CA ASP A 170 12.53 0.37 -20.90
C ASP A 170 13.60 -0.19 -19.93
N GLY A 171 13.57 0.25 -18.67
CA GLY A 171 14.52 -0.16 -17.64
C GLY A 171 15.83 0.62 -17.67
N THR A 172 15.97 1.61 -18.56
CA THR A 172 17.12 2.53 -18.52
C THR A 172 16.95 3.57 -17.41
N SER A 173 18.07 4.02 -16.86
CA SER A 173 18.11 5.13 -15.91
C SER A 173 19.43 5.88 -16.03
N TRP A 174 19.45 7.13 -15.59
CA TRP A 174 20.66 7.94 -15.64
C TRP A 174 20.65 9.00 -14.55
N GLU A 175 21.84 9.51 -14.24
CA GLU A 175 22.04 10.60 -13.30
C GLU A 175 22.83 11.73 -13.96
N THR A 176 22.50 12.97 -13.61
CA THR A 176 23.31 14.14 -13.93
C THR A 176 23.64 14.94 -12.69
N ASP A 177 24.84 15.50 -12.65
CA ASP A 177 25.19 16.51 -11.65
C ASP A 177 24.49 17.85 -11.91
N SER A 178 24.71 18.81 -11.01
CA SER A 178 24.16 20.17 -11.10
C SER A 178 24.67 20.98 -12.29
N ASP A 179 25.79 20.59 -12.88
CA ASP A 179 26.36 21.22 -14.07
C ASP A 179 25.81 20.60 -15.37
N GLY A 180 24.97 19.56 -15.25
CA GLY A 180 24.35 18.84 -16.35
C GLY A 180 25.22 17.74 -16.96
N ASN A 181 26.33 17.36 -16.32
CA ASN A 181 27.16 16.25 -16.79
C ASN A 181 26.50 14.93 -16.40
N ARG A 182 26.44 13.98 -17.36
CA ARG A 182 25.98 12.61 -17.11
C ARG A 182 26.99 11.90 -16.21
N THR A 183 26.60 11.64 -14.96
CA THR A 183 27.47 11.02 -13.95
C THR A 183 27.39 9.50 -13.99
N SER A 184 26.21 8.97 -14.31
CA SER A 184 25.99 7.54 -14.47
C SER A 184 24.85 7.26 -15.46
N GLU A 185 24.91 6.09 -16.08
CA GLU A 185 23.84 5.53 -16.90
C GLU A 185 23.72 4.05 -16.57
N GLU A 186 22.50 3.54 -16.48
CA GLU A 186 22.20 2.16 -16.20
C GLU A 186 21.19 1.63 -17.22
N THR A 187 21.41 0.40 -17.66
CA THR A 187 20.54 -0.31 -18.59
C THR A 187 20.27 -1.71 -18.06
N ARG A 188 19.13 -2.29 -18.44
CA ARG A 188 18.82 -3.68 -18.14
C ARG A 188 18.57 -4.44 -19.43
N ASP A 189 19.25 -5.57 -19.58
CA ASP A 189 19.10 -6.43 -20.75
C ASP A 189 18.04 -7.53 -20.54
N GLU A 190 17.69 -8.20 -21.64
CA GLU A 190 16.72 -9.30 -21.64
C GLU A 190 17.21 -10.55 -20.87
N SER A 191 18.50 -10.61 -20.54
CA SER A 191 19.09 -11.71 -19.76
C SER A 191 18.86 -11.54 -18.26
N GLY A 192 18.27 -10.42 -17.83
CA GLY A 192 18.08 -10.08 -16.42
C GLY A 192 19.33 -9.49 -15.78
N CYS A 193 20.29 -9.03 -16.59
CA CYS A 193 21.47 -8.32 -16.11
C CYS A 193 21.28 -6.82 -16.26
N SER A 194 21.63 -6.07 -15.21
CA SER A 194 21.76 -4.63 -15.24
C SER A 194 23.23 -4.25 -15.37
N THR A 195 23.50 -3.21 -16.15
CA THR A 195 24.85 -2.64 -16.34
C THR A 195 24.79 -1.15 -16.05
N ARG A 196 25.70 -0.67 -15.21
CA ARG A 196 25.91 0.73 -14.91
C ARG A 196 27.28 1.19 -15.36
N THR A 197 27.31 2.30 -16.09
CA THR A 197 28.49 2.99 -16.56
C THR A 197 28.59 4.33 -15.85
N ASN A 198 29.76 4.66 -15.31
CA ASN A 198 30.01 5.93 -14.63
C ASN A 198 30.82 6.88 -15.52
N MET A 199 30.76 8.17 -15.23
CA MET A 199 31.49 9.22 -15.97
C MET A 199 33.01 9.05 -15.96
N ASP A 200 33.56 8.42 -14.92
CA ASP A 200 35.00 8.13 -14.82
C ASP A 200 35.45 6.96 -15.71
N GLY A 201 34.51 6.35 -16.45
CA GLY A 201 34.74 5.20 -17.31
C GLY A 201 34.68 3.85 -16.58
N SER A 202 34.45 3.83 -15.27
CA SER A 202 34.18 2.58 -14.56
C SER A 202 32.81 2.01 -14.94
N GLU A 203 32.70 0.69 -14.90
CA GLU A 203 31.51 -0.03 -15.29
C GLU A 203 31.24 -1.16 -14.30
N SER A 204 29.98 -1.52 -14.10
CA SER A 204 29.61 -2.63 -13.22
C SER A 204 28.31 -3.23 -13.67
N GLY A 205 28.12 -4.52 -13.42
CA GLY A 205 26.87 -5.20 -13.71
C GLY A 205 26.49 -6.23 -12.68
N TRP A 206 25.19 -6.50 -12.60
CA TRP A 206 24.58 -7.44 -11.66
C TRP A 206 23.41 -8.15 -12.32
N CYS A 207 23.36 -9.46 -12.14
CA CYS A 207 22.39 -10.34 -12.78
C CYS A 207 21.49 -11.02 -11.75
N ASP A 208 20.32 -11.46 -12.20
CA ASP A 208 19.32 -12.12 -11.34
C ASP A 208 19.79 -13.47 -10.78
N ASP A 209 20.77 -14.11 -11.43
CA ASP A 209 21.44 -15.32 -10.91
C ASP A 209 22.40 -15.04 -9.74
N GLY A 210 22.58 -13.77 -9.37
CA GLY A 210 23.46 -13.31 -8.31
C GLY A 210 24.91 -13.15 -8.72
N SER A 211 25.25 -13.33 -10.00
CA SER A 211 26.53 -12.93 -10.54
C SER A 211 26.63 -11.41 -10.67
N SER A 212 27.84 -10.89 -10.53
CA SER A 212 28.12 -9.47 -10.67
C SER A 212 29.55 -9.26 -11.14
N TRP A 213 29.82 -8.13 -11.78
CA TRP A 213 31.17 -7.78 -12.18
C TRP A 213 31.40 -6.28 -12.07
N ASN A 214 32.66 -5.88 -12.02
CA ASN A 214 33.11 -4.50 -11.98
C ASN A 214 34.36 -4.34 -12.85
N ILE A 215 34.42 -3.24 -13.58
CA ILE A 215 35.60 -2.73 -14.27
C ILE A 215 35.87 -1.36 -13.65
N ASP A 216 37.04 -1.18 -13.05
CA ASP A 216 37.41 0.14 -12.54
C ASP A 216 37.84 1.09 -13.67
N SER A 217 38.04 2.37 -13.34
CA SER A 217 38.44 3.39 -14.32
C SER A 217 39.85 3.18 -14.91
N GLU A 218 40.64 2.27 -14.35
CA GLU A 218 41.94 1.84 -14.89
C GLU A 218 41.81 0.61 -15.81
N GLY A 219 40.60 0.06 -15.94
CA GLY A 219 40.28 -1.10 -16.76
C GLY A 219 40.51 -2.45 -16.10
N ARG A 220 40.77 -2.51 -14.78
CA ARG A 220 40.91 -3.78 -14.05
C ARG A 220 39.54 -4.38 -13.80
N ARG A 221 39.41 -5.68 -14.03
CA ARG A 221 38.12 -6.37 -13.91
C ARG A 221 38.08 -7.27 -12.68
N SER A 222 36.95 -7.23 -11.99
CA SER A 222 36.59 -8.15 -10.92
C SER A 222 35.25 -8.80 -11.24
N ASP A 223 35.17 -10.13 -11.23
CA ASP A 223 33.95 -10.90 -11.42
C ASP A 223 33.61 -11.62 -10.13
N THR A 224 32.34 -11.67 -9.76
CA THR A 224 31.83 -12.42 -8.62
C THR A 224 30.68 -13.31 -9.07
N VAL A 225 30.77 -14.60 -8.75
CA VAL A 225 29.72 -15.59 -9.02
C VAL A 225 29.30 -16.27 -7.73
N ARG A 226 28.05 -16.75 -7.67
CA ARG A 226 27.63 -17.69 -6.62
C ARG A 226 27.93 -19.12 -7.04
N ASP A 227 28.53 -19.89 -6.15
CA ASP A 227 28.67 -21.34 -6.33
C ASP A 227 27.39 -22.09 -5.94
N ASP A 228 27.36 -23.40 -6.21
CA ASP A 228 26.24 -24.30 -5.89
C ASP A 228 25.94 -24.40 -4.39
N ASP A 229 26.90 -24.04 -3.53
CA ASP A 229 26.77 -24.01 -2.07
C ASP A 229 26.27 -22.63 -1.57
N GLY A 230 26.04 -21.67 -2.47
CA GLY A 230 25.56 -20.32 -2.19
C GLY A 230 26.64 -19.35 -1.71
N CYS A 231 27.92 -19.72 -1.79
CA CYS A 231 29.06 -18.88 -1.46
C CYS A 231 29.49 -18.01 -2.64
N SER A 232 29.98 -16.80 -2.35
CA SER A 232 30.47 -15.86 -3.36
C SER A 232 31.94 -16.09 -3.67
N VAL A 233 32.28 -16.31 -4.93
CA VAL A 233 33.67 -16.43 -5.42
C VAL A 233 34.00 -15.21 -6.28
N THR A 234 35.04 -14.46 -5.90
CA THR A 234 35.52 -13.29 -6.66
C THR A 234 36.85 -13.57 -7.35
N THR A 235 36.93 -13.28 -8.65
CA THR A 235 38.15 -13.37 -9.46
C THR A 235 38.54 -11.98 -9.98
N ASN A 236 39.84 -11.66 -9.99
CA ASN A 236 40.36 -10.40 -10.50
C ASN A 236 41.28 -10.66 -11.71
N SER A 237 41.16 -9.85 -12.76
CA SER A 237 41.96 -9.95 -14.00
C SER A 237 42.37 -8.58 -14.53
#